data_AF-A0A1Y3TPC7-F1
#
_entry.id   AF-A0A1Y3TPC7-F1
#
_cell.length_a   1.000
_cell.length_b   1.000
_cell.length_c   1.000
_cell.angle_alpha   90.00
_cell.angle_beta   90.00
_cell.angle_gamma   90.00
#
_symmetry.space_group_name_H-M   'P 1'
#
loop_
_entity.id
_entity.type
_entity.pdbx_description
1 polymer ?
#
loop_
_entity_poly.entity_id
_entity_poly.type
_entity_poly.pdbx_seq_one_letter_code
_entity_poly.pdbx_strand_id
1 'polypeptide(L)'
;MAFNNIDYCNEPIRKVYHELFDDALKRYNDRQTRADRKIENYYEKIRSSKQEKPFHELILQIGDKENMSAESENGTLARQILDEYYRGFQERNPQLKVFSAHLHMDEATPHLHIDFVPFTTGSKRGLDTRVSLKQALAAQGFKGGTRGDTEWNQWVSAEKSALAFVMERHGIEWEHKGTHEKHLSVLDYKKQEREKEINALEDKLVEKKDEFRVMADRIKNFDNGERALQNLDESIMNGPEYQLPEPSAMMSARSYKTKFVEPLVARFKSLISTLFARYFKALDSYHRLNITNGNLYRENEKLSKINGKLTEENTRLRAENKDYSLLRRVFGHKQIDSLLEQARNLKGQKRDYTRSR
;
A
#
# COMPACT_ATOMS: atom_id res chain seq x y z
N MET A 1 21.50 7.73 12.95
CA MET A 1 20.77 8.99 13.22
C MET A 1 20.04 8.79 14.53
N ALA A 2 20.09 9.74 15.46
CA ALA A 2 19.43 9.58 16.76
C ALA A 2 17.91 9.74 16.58
N PHE A 3 17.16 8.69 16.88
CA PHE A 3 15.69 8.70 16.94
C PHE A 3 15.28 9.52 18.17
N ASN A 4 15.12 10.83 18.00
CA ASN A 4 14.77 11.70 19.12
C ASN A 4 13.25 11.73 19.32
N ASN A 5 12.76 10.76 20.09
CA ASN A 5 11.44 10.84 20.71
C ASN A 5 11.31 12.14 21.52
N ILE A 6 10.09 12.65 21.68
CA ILE A 6 9.81 13.83 22.50
C ILE A 6 8.80 13.46 23.59
N ASP A 7 9.21 13.60 24.84
CA ASP A 7 8.32 13.50 25.99
C ASP A 7 7.90 14.91 26.42
N TYR A 8 6.61 15.21 26.31
CA TYR A 8 6.10 16.54 26.68
C TYR A 8 5.69 16.62 28.16
N CYS A 9 5.04 15.56 28.65
CA CYS A 9 4.69 15.41 30.06
C CYS A 9 4.45 13.93 30.39
N ASN A 10 4.63 13.59 31.67
CA ASN A 10 4.32 12.27 32.21
C ASN A 10 4.03 12.40 33.72
N GLU A 11 2.79 12.75 34.04
CA GLU A 11 2.29 12.93 35.39
C GLU A 11 1.46 11.71 35.83
N PRO A 12 1.59 11.23 37.09
CA PRO A 12 0.74 10.15 37.57
C PRO A 12 -0.74 10.53 37.53
N ILE A 13 -1.57 9.76 36.82
CA ILE A 13 -3.01 10.02 36.69
C ILE A 13 -3.73 10.22 38.03
N ARG A 14 -3.30 9.53 39.09
CA ARG A 14 -3.87 9.70 40.44
C ARG A 14 -3.68 11.13 40.96
N LYS A 15 -2.52 11.73 40.72
CA LYS A 15 -2.24 13.13 41.10
C LYS A 15 -3.19 14.08 40.37
N VAL A 16 -3.40 13.87 39.07
CA VAL A 16 -4.34 14.66 38.26
C VAL A 16 -5.77 14.55 38.81
N TYR A 17 -6.18 13.36 39.25
CA TYR A 17 -7.50 13.18 39.85
C TYR A 17 -7.64 13.95 41.17
N HIS A 18 -6.60 13.94 42.01
CA HIS A 18 -6.60 14.73 43.24
C HIS A 18 -6.72 16.23 42.95
N GLU A 19 -5.93 16.74 42.01
CA GLU A 19 -5.96 18.16 41.62
C GLU A 19 -7.30 18.60 41.03
N LEU A 20 -7.92 17.77 40.18
CA LEU A 20 -9.17 18.14 39.50
C LEU A 20 -10.42 17.95 40.37
N PHE A 21 -10.45 16.93 41.24
CA PHE A 21 -11.72 16.44 41.78
C PHE A 21 -11.82 16.43 43.30
N ASP A 22 -10.74 16.54 44.07
CA ASP A 22 -10.82 16.38 45.54
C ASP A 22 -11.71 17.43 46.20
N ASP A 23 -11.61 18.69 45.77
CA ASP A 23 -12.46 19.76 46.28
C ASP A 23 -13.95 19.53 45.96
N ALA A 24 -14.24 19.03 44.75
CA ALA A 24 -15.59 18.68 44.32
C ALA A 24 -16.13 17.45 45.06
N LEU A 25 -15.27 16.47 45.30
CA LEU A 25 -15.55 15.25 46.05
C LEU A 25 -15.90 15.59 47.51
N LYS A 26 -15.11 16.47 48.13
CA LYS A 26 -15.36 16.97 49.48
C LYS A 26 -16.72 17.66 49.56
N ARG A 27 -16.99 18.64 48.69
CA ARG A 27 -18.30 19.32 48.62
C ARG A 27 -19.47 18.35 48.41
N TYR A 28 -19.27 17.31 47.59
CA TYR A 28 -20.28 16.28 47.36
C TYR A 28 -20.55 15.43 48.61
N ASN A 29 -19.49 14.94 49.25
CA ASN A 29 -19.56 14.07 50.43
C ASN A 29 -20.12 14.79 51.66
N ASP A 30 -19.79 16.07 51.85
CA ASP A 30 -20.29 16.89 52.96
C ASP A 30 -21.82 17.06 52.92
N ARG A 31 -22.42 16.97 51.72
CA ARG A 31 -23.88 17.05 51.52
C ARG A 31 -24.58 15.69 51.68
N GLN A 32 -23.85 14.57 51.80
CA GLN A 32 -24.45 13.25 51.92
C GLN A 32 -24.78 12.91 53.38
N THR A 33 -26.05 12.65 53.66
CA THR A 33 -26.51 12.15 54.97
C THR A 33 -26.33 10.64 55.13
N ARG A 34 -26.30 9.90 54.02
CA ARG A 34 -26.14 8.44 53.98
C ARG A 34 -24.70 8.04 53.70
N ALA A 35 -24.14 7.19 54.56
CA ALA A 35 -22.75 6.72 54.43
C ALA A 35 -22.49 5.97 53.12
N ASP A 36 -23.44 5.15 52.65
CA ASP A 36 -23.31 4.36 51.41
C ASP A 36 -23.26 5.21 50.12
N ARG A 37 -23.63 6.49 50.20
CA ARG A 37 -23.56 7.44 49.06
C ARG A 37 -22.26 8.23 49.01
N LYS A 38 -21.47 8.21 50.09
CA LYS A 38 -20.17 8.88 50.11
C LYS A 38 -19.19 8.12 49.23
N ILE A 39 -18.33 8.86 48.56
CA ILE A 39 -17.31 8.31 47.67
C ILE A 39 -15.97 8.50 48.36
N GLU A 40 -15.31 7.41 48.70
CA GLU A 40 -14.00 7.47 49.37
C GLU A 40 -12.90 7.88 48.41
N ASN A 41 -12.85 7.24 47.23
CA ASN A 41 -11.85 7.51 46.20
C ASN A 41 -12.53 7.67 44.84
N TYR A 42 -12.48 8.88 44.29
CA TYR A 42 -13.16 9.18 43.02
C TYR A 42 -12.48 8.49 41.82
N TYR A 43 -11.16 8.37 41.81
CA TYR A 43 -10.43 7.64 40.77
C TYR A 43 -10.87 6.17 40.71
N GLU A 44 -10.89 5.47 41.85
CA GLU A 44 -11.30 4.06 41.89
C GLU A 44 -12.77 3.89 41.50
N LYS A 45 -13.63 4.84 41.88
CA LYS A 45 -15.03 4.88 41.41
C LYS A 45 -15.12 4.94 39.88
N ILE A 46 -14.34 5.81 39.23
CA ILE A 46 -14.32 5.92 37.76
C ILE A 46 -13.67 4.68 37.13
N ARG A 47 -12.60 4.13 37.72
CA ARG A 47 -11.95 2.90 37.25
C ARG A 47 -12.90 1.70 37.19
N SER A 48 -13.80 1.58 38.17
CA SER A 48 -14.84 0.53 38.19
C SER A 48 -16.12 0.89 37.40
N SER A 49 -16.21 2.10 36.84
CA SER A 49 -17.40 2.57 36.15
C SER A 49 -17.58 1.87 34.81
N LYS A 50 -18.83 1.60 34.44
CA LYS A 50 -19.21 1.15 33.09
C LYS A 50 -19.56 2.31 32.16
N GLN A 51 -19.72 3.52 32.70
CA GLN A 51 -20.18 4.70 31.95
C GLN A 51 -19.04 5.58 31.46
N GLU A 52 -18.05 5.79 32.31
CA GLU A 52 -16.94 6.72 32.07
C GLU A 52 -15.62 5.94 32.17
N LYS A 53 -14.61 6.37 31.41
CA LYS A 53 -13.25 5.82 31.50
C LYS A 53 -12.37 6.74 32.35
N PRO A 54 -11.32 6.21 33.02
CA PRO A 54 -10.40 7.04 33.78
C PRO A 54 -9.69 8.11 32.93
N PHE A 55 -9.39 7.78 31.68
CA PHE A 55 -8.78 8.67 30.70
C PHE A 55 -9.12 8.20 29.28
N HIS A 56 -8.74 9.02 28.30
CA HIS A 56 -8.79 8.72 26.87
C HIS A 56 -7.43 9.01 26.25
N GLU A 57 -7.08 8.21 25.25
CA GLU A 57 -5.86 8.36 24.44
C GLU A 57 -6.24 8.86 23.04
N LEU A 58 -5.50 9.84 22.55
CA LEU A 58 -5.53 10.28 21.15
C LEU A 58 -4.18 9.94 20.52
N ILE A 59 -4.22 9.19 19.42
CA ILE A 59 -3.04 8.86 18.61
C ILE A 59 -3.14 9.64 17.29
N LEU A 60 -2.12 10.44 16.98
CA LEU A 60 -2.03 11.19 15.73
C LEU A 60 -0.83 10.71 14.91
N GLN A 61 -1.05 10.52 13.61
CA GLN A 61 -0.02 10.19 12.63
C GLN A 61 -0.29 10.94 11.33
N ILE A 62 0.77 11.31 10.62
CA ILE A 62 0.71 11.90 9.28
C ILE A 62 1.27 10.87 8.31
N GLY A 63 0.50 10.53 7.27
CA GLY A 63 0.91 9.57 6.26
C GLY A 63 1.07 8.12 6.77
N ASP A 64 1.89 7.36 6.05
CA ASP A 64 2.18 5.95 6.29
C ASP A 64 3.69 5.67 6.11
N LYS A 65 4.09 4.40 6.23
CA LYS A 65 5.51 4.00 6.12
C LYS A 65 6.11 4.35 4.76
N GLU A 66 5.34 4.33 3.69
CA GLU A 66 5.85 4.53 2.32
C GLU A 66 6.17 6.00 2.06
N ASN A 67 5.42 6.93 2.67
CA ASN A 67 5.60 8.37 2.43
C ASN A 67 6.20 9.15 3.62
N MET A 68 6.05 8.68 4.86
CA MET A 68 6.43 9.37 6.10
C MET A 68 7.20 8.45 7.06
N SER A 69 7.97 7.48 6.55
CA SER A 69 8.84 6.61 7.38
C SER A 69 9.69 7.42 8.36
N ALA A 70 9.83 6.95 9.60
CA ALA A 70 10.63 7.62 10.62
C ALA A 70 12.12 7.77 10.24
N GLU A 71 12.61 6.89 9.36
CA GLU A 71 13.99 6.93 8.84
C GLU A 71 14.17 7.90 7.66
N SER A 72 13.11 8.56 7.20
CA SER A 72 13.12 9.45 6.03
C SER A 72 13.14 10.94 6.40
N GLU A 73 13.52 11.80 5.44
CA GLU A 73 13.39 13.25 5.58
C GLU A 73 11.94 13.67 5.86
N ASN A 74 10.98 13.02 5.20
CA ASN A 74 9.55 13.22 5.44
C ASN A 74 9.14 12.82 6.87
N GLY A 75 9.77 11.81 7.47
CA GLY A 75 9.57 11.46 8.87
C GLY A 75 10.02 12.59 9.81
N THR A 76 11.14 13.26 9.49
CA THR A 76 11.58 14.44 10.25
C THR A 76 10.60 15.61 10.10
N LEU A 77 10.00 15.78 8.92
CA LEU A 77 8.95 16.78 8.70
C LEU A 77 7.68 16.46 9.49
N ALA A 78 7.22 15.20 9.47
CA ALA A 78 6.07 14.75 10.26
C ALA A 78 6.29 15.00 11.76
N ARG A 79 7.50 14.75 12.27
CA ARG A 79 7.90 15.07 13.65
C ARG A 79 7.70 16.56 13.98
N GLN A 80 8.18 17.45 13.10
CA GLN A 80 8.06 18.90 13.28
C GLN A 80 6.60 19.36 13.30
N ILE A 81 5.78 18.84 12.39
CA ILE A 81 4.35 19.18 12.30
C ILE A 81 3.61 18.69 13.56
N LEU A 82 3.88 17.47 14.02
CA LEU A 82 3.25 16.92 15.22
C LEU A 82 3.65 17.68 16.49
N ASP A 83 4.92 18.07 16.63
CA ASP A 83 5.38 18.94 17.73
C ASP A 83 4.64 20.29 17.71
N GLU A 84 4.59 20.95 16.55
CA GLU A 84 3.91 22.23 16.41
C GLU A 84 2.40 22.13 16.70
N TYR A 85 1.75 21.06 16.24
CA TYR A 85 0.34 20.79 16.55
C TYR A 85 0.10 20.62 18.05
N TYR A 86 0.98 19.87 18.74
CA TYR A 86 0.85 19.57 20.16
C TYR A 86 0.98 20.80 21.04
N ARG A 87 1.88 21.74 20.71
CA ARG A 87 2.13 22.94 21.53
C ARG A 87 0.87 23.78 21.80
N GLY A 88 -0.10 23.78 20.90
CA GLY A 88 -1.40 24.45 21.09
C GLY A 88 -2.53 23.56 21.60
N PHE A 89 -2.28 22.25 21.85
CA PHE A 89 -3.34 21.28 22.12
C PHE A 89 -4.12 21.58 23.41
N GLN A 90 -3.41 21.83 24.52
CA GLN A 90 -4.04 22.08 25.82
C GLN A 90 -4.85 23.39 25.83
N GLU A 91 -4.40 24.41 25.10
CA GLU A 91 -5.10 25.70 24.97
C GLU A 91 -6.40 25.57 24.17
N ARG A 92 -6.39 24.79 23.08
CA ARG A 92 -7.60 24.47 22.31
C ARG A 92 -8.57 23.58 23.09
N ASN A 93 -8.06 22.82 24.04
CA ASN A 93 -8.81 21.79 24.78
C ASN A 93 -8.79 22.00 26.30
N PRO A 94 -9.31 23.12 26.83
CA PRO A 94 -9.25 23.45 28.26
C PRO A 94 -9.96 22.45 29.18
N GLN A 95 -10.90 21.65 28.67
CA GLN A 95 -11.63 20.64 29.46
C GLN A 95 -11.04 19.22 29.34
N LEU A 96 -9.91 19.08 28.65
CA LEU A 96 -9.16 17.84 28.51
C LEU A 96 -7.81 18.03 29.19
N LYS A 97 -7.68 17.62 30.46
CA LYS A 97 -6.41 17.76 31.20
C LYS A 97 -5.44 16.69 30.72
N VAL A 98 -4.43 17.09 29.94
CA VAL A 98 -3.36 16.20 29.49
C VAL A 98 -2.46 15.85 30.67
N PHE A 99 -2.09 14.57 30.77
CA PHE A 99 -1.17 14.09 31.81
C PHE A 99 0.00 13.28 31.27
N SER A 100 -0.13 12.70 30.08
CA SER A 100 0.92 11.94 29.41
C SER A 100 0.87 12.28 27.92
N ALA A 101 2.00 12.66 27.33
CA ALA A 101 2.09 12.94 25.91
C ALA A 101 3.49 12.69 25.36
N HIS A 102 3.54 11.87 24.30
CA HIS A 102 4.77 11.26 23.79
C HIS A 102 4.76 11.23 22.26
N LEU A 103 5.77 11.80 21.62
CA LEU A 103 6.01 11.68 20.19
C LEU A 103 7.08 10.62 19.95
N HIS A 104 6.69 9.53 19.29
CA HIS A 104 7.57 8.41 18.95
C HIS A 104 8.16 8.56 17.56
N MET A 105 9.47 8.35 17.46
CA MET A 105 10.29 8.33 16.24
C MET A 105 11.00 6.98 16.07
N ASP A 106 10.89 6.08 17.04
CA ASP A 106 11.56 4.77 17.10
C ASP A 106 10.70 3.62 16.56
N GLU A 107 9.56 3.94 15.96
CA GLU A 107 8.69 2.99 15.25
C GLU A 107 8.70 3.22 13.72
N ALA A 108 7.83 2.53 12.98
CA ALA A 108 7.80 2.62 11.51
C ALA A 108 7.46 4.03 11.00
N THR A 109 6.59 4.74 11.71
CA THR A 109 6.06 6.05 11.33
C THR A 109 6.02 6.96 12.55
N PRO A 110 6.40 8.25 12.43
CA PRO A 110 6.25 9.21 13.51
C PRO A 110 4.80 9.34 13.94
N HIS A 111 4.54 9.20 15.23
CA HIS A 111 3.19 9.33 15.77
C HIS A 111 3.21 9.88 17.20
N LEU A 112 2.12 10.55 17.58
CA LEU A 112 1.98 11.28 18.82
C LEU A 112 0.84 10.67 19.64
N HIS A 113 1.15 10.25 20.86
CA HIS A 113 0.19 9.84 21.88
C HIS A 113 -0.12 11.02 22.81
N ILE A 114 -1.41 11.24 23.09
CA ILE A 114 -1.87 12.23 24.07
C ILE A 114 -2.94 11.59 24.95
N ASP A 115 -2.60 11.36 26.22
CA ASP A 115 -3.51 10.87 27.24
C ASP A 115 -4.07 12.03 28.07
N PHE A 116 -5.40 12.08 28.17
CA PHE A 116 -6.09 13.14 28.89
C PHE A 116 -7.27 12.64 29.73
N VAL A 117 -7.54 13.37 30.81
CA VAL A 117 -8.73 13.19 31.65
C VAL A 117 -9.77 14.26 31.24
N PRO A 118 -10.92 13.87 30.66
CA PRO A 118 -11.96 14.84 30.34
C PRO A 118 -12.77 15.19 31.59
N PHE A 119 -13.01 16.47 31.82
CA PHE A 119 -13.80 16.93 32.95
C PHE A 119 -14.84 17.98 32.57
N THR A 120 -15.82 18.14 33.44
CA THR A 120 -16.83 19.19 33.33
C THR A 120 -17.06 19.78 34.71
N THR A 121 -17.36 21.08 34.78
CA THR A 121 -17.65 21.82 36.01
C THR A 121 -19.11 22.28 36.04
N GLY A 122 -19.61 22.65 37.23
CA GLY A 122 -20.99 23.14 37.39
C GLY A 122 -22.08 22.08 37.19
N SER A 123 -21.75 20.79 37.31
CA SER A 123 -22.72 19.72 37.13
C SER A 123 -23.78 19.72 38.23
N LYS A 124 -25.05 19.57 37.85
CA LYS A 124 -26.19 19.43 38.79
C LYS A 124 -26.41 17.99 39.26
N ARG A 125 -25.67 17.02 38.70
CA ARG A 125 -25.80 15.58 39.00
C ARG A 125 -24.47 15.03 39.46
N GLY A 126 -24.44 14.43 40.65
CA GLY A 126 -23.21 13.90 41.24
C GLY A 126 -22.29 15.01 41.77
N LEU A 127 -20.98 14.84 41.56
CA LEU A 127 -19.99 15.89 41.84
C LEU A 127 -20.21 17.06 40.87
N ASP A 128 -20.00 18.29 41.36
CA ASP A 128 -20.11 19.50 40.54
C ASP A 128 -18.97 19.59 39.51
N THR A 129 -17.76 19.15 39.86
CA THR A 129 -16.67 18.85 38.93
C THR A 129 -16.51 17.34 38.81
N ARG A 130 -16.65 16.80 37.59
CA ARG A 130 -16.69 15.35 37.38
C ARG A 130 -16.13 14.93 36.03
N VAL A 131 -15.74 13.67 35.93
CA VAL A 131 -15.39 13.04 34.65
C VAL A 131 -16.64 12.94 33.77
N SER A 132 -16.51 13.41 32.53
CA SER A 132 -17.48 13.17 31.46
C SER A 132 -16.96 13.74 30.16
N LEU A 133 -16.57 12.88 29.22
CA LEU A 133 -16.12 13.29 27.88
C LEU A 133 -17.18 14.11 27.14
N LYS A 134 -18.43 13.64 27.14
CA LYS A 134 -19.52 14.31 26.44
C LYS A 134 -19.71 15.77 26.89
N GLN A 135 -19.78 15.99 28.21
CA GLN A 135 -19.95 17.33 28.77
C GLN A 135 -18.68 18.20 28.67
N ALA A 136 -17.49 17.59 28.73
CA ALA A 136 -16.23 18.30 28.49
C ALA A 136 -16.23 18.92 27.08
N LEU A 137 -16.57 18.12 26.07
CA LEU A 137 -16.67 18.60 24.69
C LEU A 137 -17.81 19.61 24.51
N ALA A 138 -18.96 19.39 25.14
CA ALA A 138 -20.07 20.33 25.08
C ALA A 138 -19.74 21.71 25.67
N ALA A 139 -18.96 21.76 26.76
CA ALA A 139 -18.48 23.00 27.35
C ALA A 139 -17.52 23.77 26.42
N GLN A 140 -16.92 23.08 25.44
CA GLN A 140 -16.05 23.67 24.41
C GLN A 140 -16.81 24.01 23.11
N GLY A 141 -18.15 23.89 23.10
CA GLY A 141 -19.00 24.28 21.98
C GLY A 141 -19.42 23.15 21.05
N PHE A 142 -18.96 21.91 21.27
CA PHE A 142 -19.38 20.74 20.49
C PHE A 142 -20.71 20.22 21.03
N LYS A 143 -21.82 20.53 20.37
CA LYS A 143 -23.16 20.25 20.91
C LYS A 143 -23.73 18.89 20.48
N GLY A 144 -23.12 18.28 19.47
CA GLY A 144 -23.68 17.11 18.80
C GLY A 144 -25.05 17.43 18.18
N GLY A 145 -25.58 16.51 17.38
CA GLY A 145 -26.91 16.70 16.78
C GLY A 145 -27.54 15.38 16.40
N THR A 146 -26.98 14.71 15.40
CA THR A 146 -27.49 13.43 14.91
C THR A 146 -26.69 12.26 15.48
N ARG A 147 -27.17 11.03 15.29
CA ARG A 147 -26.47 9.81 15.74
C ARG A 147 -25.06 9.66 15.13
N GLY A 148 -24.82 10.25 13.95
CA GLY A 148 -23.52 10.26 13.28
C GLY A 148 -22.70 11.53 13.52
N ASP A 149 -23.28 12.57 14.13
CA ASP A 149 -22.65 13.86 14.40
C ASP A 149 -22.64 14.14 15.90
N THR A 150 -21.89 13.32 16.63
CA THR A 150 -21.73 13.43 18.09
C THR A 150 -20.74 14.55 18.43
N GLU A 151 -20.72 14.98 19.69
CA GLU A 151 -19.73 15.93 20.21
C GLU A 151 -18.30 15.45 19.93
N TRP A 152 -18.08 14.13 20.05
CA TRP A 152 -16.81 13.48 19.72
C TRP A 152 -16.45 13.62 18.24
N ASN A 153 -17.39 13.36 17.32
CA ASN A 153 -17.11 13.44 15.89
C ASN A 153 -16.82 14.89 15.45
N GLN A 154 -17.57 15.85 15.97
CA GLN A 154 -17.31 17.28 15.71
C GLN A 154 -15.93 17.69 16.22
N TRP A 155 -15.57 17.27 17.45
CA TRP A 155 -14.26 17.54 18.04
C TRP A 155 -13.11 16.88 17.26
N VAL A 156 -13.23 15.60 16.90
CA VAL A 156 -12.23 14.91 16.07
C VAL A 156 -12.06 15.61 14.72
N SER A 157 -13.15 16.09 14.11
CA SER A 157 -13.07 16.86 12.87
C SER A 157 -12.34 18.19 13.08
N ALA A 158 -12.59 18.89 14.18
CA ALA A 158 -11.91 20.14 14.51
C ALA A 158 -10.41 19.93 14.76
N GLU A 159 -10.01 18.87 15.48
CA GLU A 159 -8.59 18.54 15.68
C GLU A 159 -7.90 18.10 14.39
N LYS A 160 -8.60 17.37 13.50
CA LYS A 160 -8.09 17.09 12.14
C LYS A 160 -7.87 18.37 11.34
N SER A 161 -8.81 19.33 11.40
CA SER A 161 -8.65 20.63 10.76
C SER A 161 -7.51 21.44 11.36
N ALA A 162 -7.32 21.41 12.68
CA ALA A 162 -6.19 22.06 13.34
C ALA A 162 -4.85 21.45 12.89
N LEU A 163 -4.75 20.11 12.85
CA LEU A 163 -3.56 19.43 12.33
C LEU A 163 -3.33 19.77 10.84
N ALA A 164 -4.38 19.73 10.02
CA ALA A 164 -4.30 20.09 8.60
C ALA A 164 -3.81 21.53 8.40
N PHE A 165 -4.24 22.49 9.22
CA PHE A 165 -3.73 23.86 9.18
C PHE A 165 -2.23 23.94 9.45
N VAL A 166 -1.71 23.15 10.41
CA VAL A 166 -0.26 23.05 10.64
C VAL A 166 0.41 22.40 9.42
N MET A 167 -0.11 21.28 8.94
CA MET A 167 0.40 20.57 7.76
C MET A 167 0.52 21.48 6.52
N GLU A 168 -0.48 22.32 6.26
CA GLU A 168 -0.50 23.23 5.10
C GLU A 168 0.63 24.26 5.15
N ARG A 169 1.01 24.76 6.34
CA ARG A 169 2.16 25.68 6.50
C ARG A 169 3.48 25.00 6.15
N HIS A 170 3.53 23.68 6.24
CA HIS A 170 4.66 22.84 5.85
C HIS A 170 4.50 22.22 4.45
N GLY A 171 3.52 22.67 3.67
CA GLY A 171 3.31 22.23 2.28
C GLY A 171 2.68 20.85 2.12
N ILE A 172 2.09 20.28 3.19
CA ILE A 172 1.38 19.00 3.14
C ILE A 172 -0.13 19.23 3.11
N GLU A 173 -0.79 18.62 2.14
CA GLU A 173 -2.26 18.68 2.00
C GLU A 173 -2.92 17.50 2.69
N TRP A 174 -4.07 17.74 3.32
CA TRP A 174 -4.86 16.66 3.90
C TRP A 174 -5.66 15.94 2.80
N GLU A 175 -5.31 14.67 2.56
CA GLU A 175 -6.07 13.80 1.65
C GLU A 175 -7.37 13.29 2.30
N HIS A 176 -8.51 13.67 1.71
CA HIS A 176 -9.83 13.20 2.14
C HIS A 176 -10.19 11.86 1.47
N LYS A 177 -9.75 10.75 2.07
CA LYS A 177 -10.00 9.40 1.52
C LYS A 177 -11.48 9.00 1.40
N GLY A 178 -12.39 9.69 2.11
CA GLY A 178 -13.83 9.43 2.04
C GLY A 178 -14.27 8.06 2.55
N THR A 179 -13.35 7.28 3.12
CA THR A 179 -13.61 5.93 3.65
C THR A 179 -13.84 5.99 5.16
N HIS A 180 -14.77 5.16 5.64
CA HIS A 180 -14.96 4.92 7.06
C HIS A 180 -14.55 3.48 7.36
N GLU A 181 -13.28 3.29 7.67
CA GLU A 181 -12.74 1.98 8.03
C GLU A 181 -13.01 1.69 9.51
N LYS A 182 -13.26 0.42 9.83
CA LYS A 182 -13.37 0.00 11.23
C LYS A 182 -11.99 0.11 11.87
N HIS A 183 -11.94 0.69 13.08
CA HIS A 183 -10.72 0.68 13.87
C HIS A 183 -10.31 -0.77 14.20
N LEU A 184 -9.04 -1.09 13.99
CA LEU A 184 -8.43 -2.38 14.29
C LEU A 184 -7.33 -2.19 15.34
N SER A 185 -7.13 -3.20 16.18
CA SER A 185 -5.94 -3.22 17.04
C SER A 185 -4.67 -3.34 16.18
N VAL A 186 -3.52 -2.94 16.72
CA VAL A 186 -2.22 -3.06 16.02
C VAL A 186 -1.95 -4.51 15.61
N LEU A 187 -2.32 -5.49 16.45
CA LEU A 187 -2.14 -6.91 16.15
C LEU A 187 -3.07 -7.39 15.03
N ASP A 188 -4.35 -6.98 15.07
CA ASP A 188 -5.32 -7.35 14.04
C ASP A 188 -4.96 -6.73 12.69
N TYR A 189 -4.52 -5.46 12.69
CA TYR A 189 -4.02 -4.80 11.49
C TYR A 189 -2.79 -5.53 10.91
N LYS A 190 -1.78 -5.84 11.74
CA LYS A 190 -0.60 -6.60 11.31
C LYS A 190 -0.97 -7.97 10.76
N LYS A 191 -1.98 -8.64 11.32
CA LYS A 191 -2.48 -9.92 10.82
C LYS A 191 -3.12 -9.78 9.44
N GLN A 192 -3.99 -8.79 9.26
CA GLN A 192 -4.64 -8.52 7.98
C GLN A 192 -3.63 -8.18 6.87
N GLU A 193 -2.61 -7.36 7.15
CA GLU A 193 -1.58 -7.03 6.17
C GLU A 193 -0.72 -8.25 5.81
N ARG A 194 -0.39 -9.12 6.78
CA ARG A 194 0.30 -10.40 6.49
C ARG A 194 -0.54 -11.32 5.62
N GLU A 195 -1.85 -11.40 5.83
CA GLU A 195 -2.74 -12.20 4.99
C GLU A 195 -2.75 -11.70 3.54
N LYS A 196 -2.76 -10.38 3.32
CA LYS A 196 -2.63 -9.79 1.98
C LYS A 196 -1.29 -10.14 1.33
N GLU A 197 -0.20 -10.05 2.09
CA GLU A 197 1.14 -10.41 1.61
C GLU A 197 1.24 -11.88 1.22
N ILE A 198 0.69 -12.78 2.04
CA ILE A 198 0.63 -14.23 1.76
C ILE A 198 -0.11 -14.48 0.45
N ASN A 199 -1.30 -13.88 0.26
CA ASN A 199 -2.06 -14.06 -0.97
C ASN A 199 -1.29 -13.59 -2.21
N ALA A 200 -0.61 -12.44 -2.13
CA ALA A 200 0.20 -11.92 -3.24
C ALA A 200 1.42 -12.82 -3.54
N LEU A 201 2.00 -13.46 -2.51
CA LEU A 201 3.07 -14.44 -2.68
C LEU A 201 2.56 -15.76 -3.25
N GLU A 202 1.35 -16.19 -2.90
CA GLU A 202 0.71 -17.37 -3.48
C GLU A 202 0.49 -17.20 -4.99
N ASP A 203 0.00 -16.04 -5.43
CA ASP A 203 -0.17 -15.73 -6.86
C ASP A 203 1.16 -15.80 -7.63
N LYS A 204 2.22 -15.19 -7.10
CA LYS A 204 3.57 -15.27 -7.68
C LYS A 204 4.11 -16.69 -7.70
N LEU A 205 3.80 -17.49 -6.67
CA LEU A 205 4.22 -18.88 -6.61
C LEU A 205 3.53 -19.72 -7.70
N VAL A 206 2.24 -19.47 -7.97
CA VAL A 206 1.50 -20.12 -9.06
C VAL A 206 2.13 -19.79 -10.41
N GLU A 207 2.38 -18.50 -10.69
CA GLU A 207 3.04 -18.06 -11.93
C GLU A 207 4.40 -18.74 -12.13
N LYS A 208 5.25 -18.77 -11.09
CA LYS A 208 6.57 -19.40 -11.17
C LYS A 208 6.50 -20.92 -11.31
N LYS A 209 5.50 -21.57 -10.73
CA LYS A 209 5.25 -23.01 -10.93
C LYS A 209 4.85 -23.32 -12.38
N ASP A 210 4.02 -22.48 -13.00
CA ASP A 210 3.64 -22.66 -14.40
C ASP A 210 4.82 -22.44 -15.35
N GLU A 211 5.64 -21.41 -15.12
CA GLU A 211 6.89 -21.20 -15.86
C GLU A 211 7.82 -22.42 -15.74
N PHE A 212 8.00 -22.93 -14.51
CA PHE A 212 8.82 -24.11 -14.25
C PHE A 212 8.30 -25.35 -14.99
N ARG A 213 6.98 -25.58 -15.01
CA ARG A 213 6.36 -26.69 -15.75
C ARG A 213 6.67 -26.60 -17.25
N VAL A 214 6.54 -25.42 -17.84
CA VAL A 214 6.85 -25.20 -19.27
C VAL A 214 8.32 -25.46 -19.58
N MET A 215 9.24 -25.04 -18.70
CA MET A 215 10.67 -25.35 -18.87
C MET A 215 10.96 -26.84 -18.73
N ALA A 216 10.35 -27.51 -17.75
CA ALA A 216 10.50 -28.95 -17.55
C ALA A 216 10.01 -29.75 -18.78
N ASP A 217 8.87 -29.37 -19.36
CA ASP A 217 8.34 -29.99 -20.58
C ASP A 217 9.28 -29.77 -21.78
N ARG A 218 9.89 -28.59 -21.90
CA ARG A 218 10.89 -28.30 -22.94
C ARG A 218 12.13 -29.18 -22.79
N ILE A 219 12.67 -29.29 -21.57
CA ILE A 219 13.84 -30.15 -21.28
C ILE A 219 13.51 -31.60 -21.65
N LYS A 220 12.37 -32.12 -21.21
CA LYS A 220 11.92 -33.47 -21.55
C LYS A 220 11.80 -33.69 -23.07
N ASN A 221 11.32 -32.70 -23.81
CA ASN A 221 11.23 -32.78 -25.26
C ASN A 221 12.62 -32.79 -25.92
N PHE A 222 13.58 -32.02 -25.41
CA PHE A 222 14.96 -32.07 -25.88
C PHE A 222 15.60 -33.43 -25.59
N ASP A 223 15.46 -33.97 -24.38
CA ASP A 223 15.98 -35.28 -23.98
C ASP A 223 15.39 -36.42 -24.85
N ASN A 224 14.11 -36.31 -25.23
CA ASN A 224 13.47 -37.25 -26.14
C ASN A 224 14.05 -37.15 -27.55
N GLY A 225 14.30 -35.92 -28.03
CA GLY A 225 14.92 -35.66 -29.32
C GLY A 225 16.36 -36.20 -29.39
N GLU A 226 17.15 -35.97 -28.34
CA GLU A 226 18.52 -36.46 -28.23
C GLU A 226 18.57 -37.99 -28.25
N ARG A 227 17.74 -38.67 -27.45
CA ARG A 227 17.64 -40.13 -27.47
C ARG A 227 17.22 -40.69 -28.84
N ALA A 228 16.28 -40.02 -29.52
CA ALA A 228 15.88 -40.44 -30.86
C ALA A 228 17.02 -40.32 -31.88
N LEU A 229 17.88 -39.31 -31.73
CA LEU A 229 19.08 -39.14 -32.57
C LEU A 229 20.14 -40.19 -32.24
N GLN A 230 20.40 -40.46 -30.95
CA GLN A 230 21.34 -41.50 -30.52
C GLN A 230 20.94 -42.89 -31.04
N ASN A 231 19.66 -43.25 -30.90
CA ASN A 231 19.14 -44.53 -31.42
C ASN A 231 19.28 -44.64 -32.95
N LEU A 232 19.09 -43.53 -33.66
CA LEU A 232 19.27 -43.50 -35.11
C LEU A 232 20.74 -43.68 -35.49
N ASP A 233 21.65 -43.03 -34.79
CA ASP A 233 23.10 -43.18 -34.98
C ASP A 233 23.53 -44.64 -34.76
N GLU A 234 23.13 -45.25 -33.65
CA GLU A 234 23.41 -46.67 -33.37
C GLU A 234 22.85 -47.61 -34.45
N SER A 235 21.61 -47.37 -34.90
CA SER A 235 20.97 -48.17 -35.94
C SER A 235 21.72 -48.07 -37.27
N ILE A 236 22.17 -46.88 -37.66
CA ILE A 236 22.93 -46.68 -38.90
C ILE A 236 24.31 -47.36 -38.82
N MET A 237 25.00 -47.24 -37.68
CA MET A 237 26.36 -47.78 -37.52
C MET A 237 26.38 -49.31 -37.39
N ASN A 238 25.41 -49.89 -36.68
CA ASN A 238 25.45 -51.29 -36.27
C ASN A 238 24.33 -52.17 -36.86
N GLY A 239 23.32 -51.57 -37.50
CA GLY A 239 22.17 -52.30 -38.04
C GLY A 239 22.56 -53.21 -39.21
N PRO A 240 22.18 -54.50 -39.21
CA PRO A 240 22.51 -55.42 -40.30
C PRO A 240 21.92 -54.99 -41.65
N GLU A 241 20.82 -54.23 -41.63
CA GLU A 241 20.21 -53.63 -42.83
C GLU A 241 21.06 -52.55 -43.50
N TYR A 242 22.09 -52.02 -42.81
CA TYR A 242 23.04 -51.01 -43.28
C TYR A 242 24.45 -51.56 -43.49
N GLN A 243 24.68 -52.85 -43.21
CA GLN A 243 25.96 -53.53 -43.41
C GLN A 243 25.99 -54.33 -44.72
N LEU A 244 27.17 -54.43 -45.33
CA LEU A 244 27.38 -55.29 -46.49
C LEU A 244 27.75 -56.70 -46.02
N PRO A 245 26.99 -57.74 -46.38
CA PRO A 245 27.36 -59.12 -46.05
C PRO A 245 28.52 -59.59 -46.92
N GLU A 246 29.32 -60.54 -46.42
CA GLU A 246 30.38 -61.18 -47.21
C GLU A 246 29.79 -61.95 -48.43
N PRO A 247 30.42 -61.87 -49.61
CA PRO A 247 29.97 -62.61 -50.78
C PRO A 247 30.20 -64.13 -50.62
N SER A 248 29.23 -64.94 -51.05
CA SER A 248 29.44 -66.40 -51.08
C SER A 248 30.45 -66.79 -52.18
N ALA A 249 31.17 -67.88 -51.98
CA ALA A 249 32.31 -68.30 -52.83
C ALA A 249 31.97 -68.49 -54.32
N MET A 250 30.69 -68.69 -54.68
CA MET A 250 30.23 -68.85 -56.07
C MET A 250 29.50 -67.63 -56.64
N MET A 251 29.44 -66.52 -55.88
CA MET A 251 28.72 -65.32 -56.31
C MET A 251 29.58 -64.44 -57.22
N SER A 252 29.06 -64.09 -58.40
CA SER A 252 29.72 -63.10 -59.25
C SER A 252 29.59 -61.69 -58.67
N ALA A 253 30.60 -60.84 -58.92
CA ALA A 253 30.56 -59.42 -58.51
C ALA A 253 29.30 -58.69 -59.03
N ARG A 254 28.83 -59.06 -60.23
CA ARG A 254 27.58 -58.51 -60.80
C ARG A 254 26.36 -58.92 -59.99
N SER A 255 26.27 -60.18 -59.57
CA SER A 255 25.16 -60.66 -58.72
C SER A 255 25.20 -60.02 -57.34
N TYR A 256 26.39 -59.86 -56.74
CA TYR A 256 26.57 -59.22 -55.45
C TYR A 256 26.16 -57.74 -55.47
N LYS A 257 26.60 -57.00 -56.50
CA LYS A 257 26.23 -55.60 -56.70
C LYS A 257 24.71 -55.41 -56.74
N THR A 258 24.00 -56.21 -57.54
CA THR A 258 22.54 -56.08 -57.71
C THR A 258 21.75 -56.57 -56.49
N LYS A 259 22.21 -57.62 -55.80
CA LYS A 259 21.48 -58.19 -54.65
C LYS A 259 21.70 -57.45 -53.34
N PHE A 260 22.86 -56.82 -53.13
CA PHE A 260 23.24 -56.24 -51.84
C PHE A 260 23.59 -54.76 -51.93
N VAL A 261 24.48 -54.38 -52.87
CA VAL A 261 24.99 -52.99 -52.95
C VAL A 261 23.92 -52.01 -53.44
N GLU A 262 23.21 -52.34 -54.52
CA GLU A 262 22.16 -51.46 -55.08
C GLU A 262 21.00 -51.23 -54.10
N PRO A 263 20.45 -52.25 -53.41
CA PRO A 263 19.44 -52.06 -52.36
C PRO A 263 19.94 -51.24 -51.17
N LEU A 264 21.18 -51.46 -50.72
CA LEU A 264 21.78 -50.69 -49.63
C LEU A 264 21.93 -49.21 -50.00
N VAL A 265 22.43 -48.92 -51.20
CA VAL A 265 22.52 -47.54 -51.72
C VAL A 265 21.13 -46.90 -51.83
N ALA A 266 20.11 -47.64 -52.24
CA ALA A 266 18.73 -47.15 -52.28
C ALA A 266 18.19 -46.78 -50.88
N ARG A 267 18.50 -47.61 -49.87
CA ARG A 267 18.14 -47.34 -48.45
C ARG A 267 18.84 -46.08 -47.93
N PHE A 268 20.14 -45.93 -48.17
CA PHE A 268 20.86 -44.71 -47.78
C PHE A 268 20.30 -43.46 -48.47
N LYS A 269 20.01 -43.51 -49.77
CA LYS A 269 19.40 -42.39 -50.50
C LYS A 269 18.03 -41.99 -49.93
N SER A 270 17.20 -42.98 -49.58
CA SER A 270 15.89 -42.74 -48.94
C SER A 270 16.04 -42.13 -47.54
N LEU A 271 16.98 -42.64 -46.73
CA LEU A 271 17.26 -42.12 -45.39
C LEU A 271 17.77 -40.68 -45.44
N ILE A 272 18.74 -40.40 -46.30
CA ILE A 272 19.29 -39.05 -46.53
C ILE A 272 18.17 -38.09 -46.96
N SER A 273 17.30 -38.51 -47.88
CA SER A 273 16.17 -37.68 -48.33
C SER A 273 15.20 -37.36 -47.19
N THR A 274 14.92 -38.35 -46.33
CA THR A 274 14.07 -38.16 -45.14
C THR A 274 14.71 -37.22 -44.12
N LEU A 275 16.02 -37.36 -43.88
CA LEU A 275 16.77 -36.50 -42.98
C LEU A 275 16.81 -35.05 -43.47
N PHE A 276 17.05 -34.82 -44.77
CA PHE A 276 16.98 -33.48 -45.34
C PHE A 276 15.59 -32.86 -45.19
N ALA A 277 14.52 -33.61 -45.45
CA ALA A 277 13.15 -33.11 -45.27
C ALA A 277 12.87 -32.70 -43.81
N ARG A 278 13.32 -33.50 -42.84
CA ARG A 278 13.20 -33.17 -41.41
C ARG A 278 14.05 -31.95 -41.03
N TYR A 279 15.28 -31.87 -41.53
CA TYR A 279 16.18 -30.76 -41.29
C TYR A 279 15.60 -29.43 -41.82
N PHE A 280 15.10 -29.40 -43.06
CA PHE A 280 14.46 -28.21 -43.61
C PHE A 280 13.21 -27.79 -42.85
N LYS A 281 12.40 -28.76 -42.37
CA LYS A 281 11.23 -28.47 -41.53
C LYS A 281 11.64 -27.88 -40.18
N ALA A 282 12.72 -28.38 -39.57
CA ALA A 282 13.26 -27.84 -38.34
C ALA A 282 13.82 -26.41 -38.53
N LEU A 283 14.54 -26.16 -39.63
CA LEU A 283 15.01 -24.83 -39.99
C LEU A 283 13.85 -23.84 -40.23
N ASP A 284 12.81 -24.23 -40.97
CA ASP A 284 11.62 -23.38 -41.18
C ASP A 284 10.94 -23.04 -39.84
N SER A 285 10.80 -24.03 -38.97
CA SER A 285 10.24 -23.83 -37.62
C SER A 285 11.11 -22.89 -36.77
N TYR A 286 12.43 -23.05 -36.83
CA TYR A 286 13.38 -22.17 -36.14
C TYR A 286 13.31 -20.73 -36.66
N HIS A 287 13.29 -20.52 -37.98
CA HIS A 287 13.17 -19.19 -38.56
C HIS A 287 11.84 -18.53 -38.19
N ARG A 288 10.72 -19.26 -38.25
CA ARG A 288 9.41 -18.75 -37.79
C ARG A 288 9.46 -18.34 -36.33
N LEU A 289 10.01 -19.19 -35.46
CA LEU A 289 10.15 -18.88 -34.03
C LEU A 289 11.01 -17.63 -33.81
N ASN A 290 12.12 -17.51 -34.53
CA ASN A 290 13.01 -16.35 -34.42
C ASN A 290 12.34 -15.05 -34.89
N ILE A 291 11.56 -15.10 -35.98
CA ILE A 291 10.76 -13.96 -36.45
C ILE A 291 9.72 -13.57 -35.40
N THR A 292 8.98 -14.54 -34.85
CA THR A 292 7.98 -14.27 -33.80
C THR A 292 8.63 -13.68 -32.55
N ASN A 293 9.76 -14.23 -32.10
CA ASN A 293 10.51 -13.66 -30.98
C ASN A 293 10.96 -12.22 -31.28
N GLY A 294 11.50 -11.95 -32.47
CA GLY A 294 11.90 -10.61 -32.87
C GLY A 294 10.73 -9.62 -32.96
N ASN A 295 9.52 -10.07 -33.30
CA ASN A 295 8.30 -9.26 -33.25
C ASN A 295 7.90 -8.95 -31.81
N LEU A 296 7.90 -9.97 -30.94
CA LEU A 296 7.59 -9.82 -29.51
C LEU A 296 8.56 -8.86 -28.81
N TYR A 297 9.87 -8.96 -29.10
CA TYR A 297 10.86 -8.02 -28.55
C TYR A 297 10.56 -6.57 -28.96
N ARG A 298 10.25 -6.33 -30.23
CA ARG A 298 9.90 -4.98 -30.73
C ARG A 298 8.62 -4.45 -30.11
N GLU A 299 7.61 -5.29 -29.94
CA GLU A 299 6.37 -4.92 -29.28
C GLU A 299 6.60 -4.58 -27.81
N ASN A 300 7.40 -5.39 -27.10
CA ASN A 300 7.76 -5.14 -25.71
C ASN A 300 8.55 -3.82 -25.55
N GLU A 301 9.50 -3.55 -26.45
CA GLU A 301 10.22 -2.26 -26.46
C GLU A 301 9.28 -1.07 -26.70
N LYS A 302 8.32 -1.22 -27.61
CA LYS A 302 7.29 -0.19 -27.87
C LYS A 302 6.42 0.05 -26.64
N LEU A 303 5.94 -1.01 -25.99
CA LEU A 303 5.15 -0.92 -24.76
C LEU A 303 5.95 -0.25 -23.64
N SER A 304 7.23 -0.59 -23.48
CA SER A 304 8.11 0.04 -22.50
C SER A 304 8.25 1.56 -22.75
N LYS A 305 8.42 1.99 -24.01
CA LYS A 305 8.48 3.42 -24.36
C LYS A 305 7.17 4.15 -24.09
N ILE A 306 6.03 3.51 -24.39
CA ILE A 306 4.70 4.07 -24.10
C ILE A 306 4.52 4.23 -22.58
N ASN A 307 4.86 3.21 -21.80
CA ASN A 307 4.79 3.26 -20.34
C ASN A 307 5.66 4.38 -19.75
N GLY A 308 6.87 4.59 -20.29
CA GLY A 308 7.73 5.72 -19.90
C GLY A 308 7.06 7.07 -20.15
N LYS A 309 6.52 7.29 -21.35
CA LYS A 309 5.80 8.54 -21.69
C LYS A 309 4.58 8.78 -20.80
N LEU A 310 3.80 7.75 -20.53
CA LEU A 310 2.65 7.84 -19.64
C LEU A 310 3.07 8.20 -18.20
N THR A 311 4.21 7.68 -17.76
CA THR A 311 4.78 8.00 -16.43
C THR A 311 5.21 9.47 -16.34
N GLU A 312 5.91 9.98 -17.35
CA GLU A 312 6.30 11.39 -17.44
C GLU A 312 5.07 12.31 -17.47
N GLU A 313 4.08 11.98 -18.29
CA GLU A 313 2.84 12.75 -18.39
C GLU A 313 2.07 12.76 -17.07
N ASN A 314 1.96 11.61 -16.38
CA ASN A 314 1.33 11.53 -15.07
C ASN A 314 2.06 12.39 -14.04
N THR A 315 3.40 12.37 -14.06
CA THR A 315 4.24 13.19 -13.17
C THR A 315 4.03 14.68 -13.42
N ARG A 316 3.99 15.10 -14.69
CA ARG A 316 3.69 16.50 -15.08
C ARG A 316 2.31 16.93 -14.63
N LEU A 317 1.27 16.13 -14.90
CA LEU A 317 -0.10 16.44 -14.51
C LEU A 317 -0.26 16.53 -12.98
N ARG A 318 0.47 15.71 -12.22
CA ARG A 318 0.52 15.82 -10.75
C ARG A 318 1.15 17.14 -10.30
N ALA A 319 2.23 17.58 -10.95
CA ALA A 319 2.86 18.87 -10.64
C ALA A 319 1.93 20.05 -10.98
N GLU A 320 1.35 20.06 -12.17
CA GLU A 320 0.38 21.10 -12.58
C GLU A 320 -0.84 21.15 -11.64
N ASN A 321 -1.34 19.99 -11.19
CA ASN A 321 -2.43 19.94 -10.21
C ASN A 321 -2.03 20.53 -8.86
N LYS A 322 -0.79 20.31 -8.39
CA LYS A 322 -0.28 20.92 -7.15
C LYS A 322 -0.22 22.44 -7.26
N ASP A 323 0.31 22.96 -8.37
CA ASP A 323 0.36 24.40 -8.62
C ASP A 323 -1.05 25.01 -8.67
N TYR A 324 -1.99 24.30 -9.28
CA TYR A 324 -3.38 24.70 -9.33
C TYR A 324 -4.05 24.73 -7.93
N SER A 325 -3.80 23.71 -7.10
CA SER A 325 -4.24 23.69 -5.70
C SER A 325 -3.67 24.87 -4.91
N LEU A 326 -2.38 25.18 -5.11
CA LEU A 326 -1.73 26.33 -4.47
C LEU A 326 -2.39 27.65 -4.86
N LEU A 327 -2.66 27.86 -6.15
CA LEU A 327 -3.35 29.06 -6.63
C LEU A 327 -4.74 29.20 -5.98
N ARG A 328 -5.50 28.10 -5.86
CA ARG A 328 -6.79 28.11 -5.16
C ARG A 328 -6.66 28.43 -3.68
N ARG A 329 -5.60 27.96 -3.01
CA ARG A 329 -5.30 28.28 -1.61
C ARG A 329 -4.98 29.76 -1.42
N VAL A 330 -4.11 30.33 -2.26
CA VAL A 330 -3.62 31.71 -2.14
C VAL A 330 -4.68 32.74 -2.54
N PHE A 331 -5.37 32.53 -3.65
CA PHE A 331 -6.26 33.53 -4.25
C PHE A 331 -7.75 33.24 -4.04
N GLY A 332 -8.10 32.09 -3.45
CA GLY A 332 -9.48 31.70 -3.19
C GLY A 332 -10.15 31.01 -4.38
N HIS A 333 -10.92 29.97 -4.06
CA HIS A 333 -11.55 29.07 -5.02
C HIS A 333 -12.43 29.79 -6.05
N LYS A 334 -13.33 30.66 -5.58
CA LYS A 334 -14.28 31.39 -6.44
C LYS A 334 -13.58 32.32 -7.44
N GLN A 335 -12.46 32.93 -7.03
CA GLN A 335 -11.74 33.88 -7.88
C GLN A 335 -10.94 33.16 -8.96
N ILE A 336 -10.27 32.05 -8.63
CA ILE A 336 -9.58 31.20 -9.59
C ILE A 336 -10.54 30.53 -10.57
N ASP A 337 -11.67 29.98 -10.10
CA ASP A 337 -12.65 29.34 -10.96
C ASP A 337 -13.30 30.34 -11.94
N SER A 338 -13.61 31.56 -11.47
CA SER A 338 -14.12 32.64 -12.32
C SER A 338 -13.11 33.08 -13.38
N LEU A 339 -11.82 33.22 -13.01
CA LEU A 339 -10.76 33.53 -13.96
C LEU A 339 -10.57 32.44 -15.02
N LEU A 340 -10.65 31.16 -14.64
CA LEU A 340 -10.60 30.05 -15.57
C LEU A 340 -11.80 30.01 -16.52
N GLU A 341 -12.99 30.29 -16.02
CA GLU A 341 -14.22 30.34 -16.81
C GLU A 341 -14.15 31.49 -17.84
N GLN A 342 -13.71 32.68 -17.43
CA GLN A 342 -13.43 33.79 -18.33
C GLN A 342 -12.37 33.44 -19.38
N ALA A 343 -11.26 32.81 -18.97
CA ALA A 343 -10.20 32.38 -19.87
C ALA A 343 -10.67 31.32 -20.88
N ARG A 344 -11.51 30.36 -20.47
CA ARG A 344 -12.13 29.35 -21.35
C ARG A 344 -13.07 29.98 -22.36
N ASN A 345 -13.89 30.94 -21.94
CA ASN A 345 -14.82 31.66 -22.82
C ASN A 345 -14.09 32.51 -23.88
N LEU A 346 -13.01 33.20 -23.50
CA LEU A 346 -12.14 33.93 -24.42
C LEU A 346 -11.45 33.00 -25.44
N LYS A 347 -11.02 31.80 -25.02
CA LYS A 347 -10.37 30.81 -25.89
C LYS A 347 -11.37 30.15 -26.85
N GLY A 348 -12.61 29.94 -26.40
CA GLY A 348 -13.74 29.49 -27.23
C GLY A 348 -14.09 30.49 -28.33
N GLN A 349 -14.26 31.76 -27.99
CA GLN A 349 -14.54 32.84 -28.96
C GLN A 349 -13.44 32.98 -30.03
N LYS A 350 -12.16 32.86 -29.65
CA LYS A 350 -11.06 32.87 -30.64
C LYS A 350 -11.09 31.67 -31.58
N ARG A 351 -11.48 30.47 -31.12
CA ARG A 351 -11.60 29.27 -31.97
C ARG A 351 -12.74 29.41 -32.99
N ASP A 352 -13.86 29.99 -32.60
CA ASP A 352 -15.00 30.20 -33.51
C ASP A 352 -14.68 31.26 -34.57
N TYR A 353 -14.00 32.35 -34.21
CA TYR A 353 -13.51 33.35 -35.18
C TYR A 353 -12.49 32.79 -36.20
N THR A 354 -11.79 31.71 -35.86
CA THR A 354 -10.79 31.09 -36.76
C THR A 354 -11.40 30.00 -37.66
N ARG A 355 -12.56 29.43 -37.27
CA ARG A 355 -13.31 28.46 -38.10
C ARG A 355 -14.31 29.11 -39.05
N SER A 356 -14.69 30.37 -38.81
CA SER A 356 -15.59 31.15 -39.66
C SER A 356 -14.86 32.00 -40.73
N ARG A 357 -13.61 31.66 -41.06
CA ARG A 357 -12.82 32.36 -42.07
C ARG A 357 -12.41 31.45 -43.22
#